data_AF-A0AAJ4IDM1-F1
#
_entry.id   AF-A0AAJ4IDM1-F1
#
_cell.length_a   1.000
_cell.length_b   1.000
_cell.length_c   1.000
_cell.angle_alpha   90.00
_cell.angle_beta   90.00
_cell.angle_gamma   90.00
#
_symmetry.space_group_name_H-M   'P 1'
#
loop_
_entity.id
_entity.type
_entity.pdbx_description
1 polymer ?
#
loop_
_entity_poly.entity_id
_entity_poly.type
_entity_poly.pdbx_seq_one_letter_code
_entity_poly.pdbx_strand_id
1 'polypeptide(L)'
;MQYILDFLAFLSSIGDTVIEFFKAIPDYFNQFFVYLNAWYVKIKLYFFIMSLQFAYDTAVYLLNDIGFNDLISSTFNALPSELRYYAFLFRIPQAISIYFNCLATAFVLRMTRL
;
A
#
# COMPACT_ATOMS: atom_id res chain seq x y z
N MET A 1 53.81 -35.11 25.45
CA MET A 1 53.93 -34.18 24.32
C MET A 1 52.57 -33.99 23.63
N GLN A 2 51.80 -35.05 23.39
CA GLN A 2 50.42 -35.00 22.86
C GLN A 2 49.47 -34.10 23.68
N TYR A 3 49.39 -34.31 25.00
CA TYR A 3 48.48 -33.56 25.89
C TYR A 3 48.67 -32.04 25.91
N ILE A 4 49.91 -31.57 25.70
CA ILE A 4 50.21 -30.13 25.65
C ILE A 4 49.77 -29.55 24.29
N LEU A 5 49.91 -30.32 23.21
CA LEU A 5 49.45 -29.92 21.88
C LEU A 5 47.92 -29.90 21.80
N ASP A 6 47.24 -30.89 22.38
CA ASP A 6 45.77 -30.93 22.43
C ASP A 6 45.19 -29.79 23.28
N PHE A 7 45.86 -29.43 24.39
CA PHE A 7 45.48 -28.29 25.22
C PHE A 7 45.68 -26.94 24.50
N LEU A 8 46.79 -26.79 23.76
CA LEU A 8 47.03 -25.59 22.96
C LEU A 8 46.05 -25.47 21.77
N ALA A 9 45.69 -26.59 21.14
CA ALA A 9 44.66 -26.62 20.09
C ALA A 9 43.27 -26.26 20.65
N PHE A 10 42.93 -26.74 21.84
CA PHE A 10 41.70 -26.35 22.54
C PHE A 10 41.67 -24.84 22.84
N LEU A 11 42.76 -24.28 23.38
CA LEU A 11 42.86 -22.83 23.63
C LEU A 11 42.79 -22.01 22.34
N SER A 12 43.41 -22.47 21.25
CA SER A 12 43.28 -21.84 19.93
C SER A 12 41.84 -21.85 19.44
N SER A 13 41.14 -22.99 19.55
CA SER A 13 39.75 -23.11 19.11
C SER A 13 38.79 -22.18 19.85
N ILE A 14 39.00 -21.98 21.15
CA ILE A 14 38.22 -21.04 21.96
C ILE A 14 38.54 -19.60 21.55
N GLY A 15 39.82 -19.28 21.36
CA GLY A 15 40.26 -17.96 20.89
C GLY A 15 39.65 -17.61 19.53
N ASP A 16 39.67 -18.55 18.58
CA ASP A 16 39.10 -18.38 17.25
C ASP A 16 37.58 -18.19 17.30
N THR A 17 36.86 -18.98 18.11
CA THR A 17 35.40 -18.85 18.27
C THR A 17 35.01 -17.47 18.83
N VAL A 18 35.78 -16.96 19.80
CA VAL A 18 35.52 -15.64 20.38
C VAL A 18 35.79 -14.52 19.37
N ILE A 19 36.89 -14.63 18.59
CA ILE A 19 37.22 -13.65 17.55
C ILE A 19 36.16 -13.67 16.43
N GLU A 20 35.68 -14.86 16.04
CA GLU A 20 34.64 -15.02 15.03
C GLU A 20 33.30 -14.44 15.50
N PHE A 21 32.94 -14.62 16.77
CA PHE A 21 31.77 -13.96 17.36
C PHE A 21 31.82 -12.44 17.21
N PHE A 22 32.94 -11.80 17.56
CA PHE A 22 33.10 -10.34 17.40
C PHE A 22 33.08 -9.90 15.92
N LYS A 23 33.57 -10.73 15.00
CA LYS A 23 33.50 -10.47 13.56
C LYS A 23 32.10 -10.64 12.98
N ALA A 24 31.24 -11.44 13.60
CA ALA A 24 29.86 -11.66 13.16
C ALA A 24 28.89 -10.56 13.61
N ILE A 25 29.23 -9.79 14.66
CA ILE A 25 28.39 -8.69 15.19
C ILE A 25 27.93 -7.72 14.09
N PRO A 26 28.80 -7.18 13.21
CA PRO A 26 28.37 -6.27 12.14
C PRO A 26 27.38 -6.90 11.16
N ASP A 27 27.51 -8.20 10.89
CA ASP A 27 26.61 -8.90 9.97
C ASP A 27 25.21 -9.09 10.56
N TYR A 28 25.13 -9.42 11.85
CA TYR A 28 23.85 -9.44 12.57
C TYR A 28 23.16 -8.07 12.61
N PHE A 29 23.93 -6.98 12.75
CA PHE A 29 23.38 -5.62 12.64
C PHE A 29 22.82 -5.34 11.24
N ASN A 30 23.53 -5.73 10.19
CA ASN A 30 23.03 -5.58 8.81
C ASN A 30 21.71 -6.33 8.62
N GLN A 31 21.62 -7.59 9.08
CA GLN A 31 20.40 -8.38 8.99
C GLN A 31 19.24 -7.74 9.79
N PHE A 32 19.51 -7.16 10.95
CA PHE A 32 18.52 -6.43 11.73
C PHE A 32 17.99 -5.18 10.98
N PHE A 33 18.86 -4.40 10.34
CA PHE A 33 18.42 -3.26 9.53
C PHE A 33 17.62 -3.68 8.30
N VAL A 34 17.98 -4.82 7.67
CA VAL A 34 17.19 -5.40 6.58
C VAL A 34 15.79 -5.79 7.07
N TYR A 35 15.70 -6.42 8.24
CA TYR A 35 14.41 -6.76 8.86
C TYR A 35 13.57 -5.51 9.18
N LEU A 36 14.17 -4.47 9.76
CA LEU A 36 13.49 -3.20 10.02
C LEU A 36 12.99 -2.54 8.73
N ASN A 37 13.78 -2.58 7.66
CA ASN A 37 13.38 -2.03 6.37
C ASN A 37 12.19 -2.81 5.79
N ALA A 38 12.22 -4.14 5.84
CA ALA A 38 11.10 -4.96 5.40
C ALA A 38 9.80 -4.64 6.17
N TRP A 39 9.90 -4.40 7.48
CA TRP A 39 8.76 -3.98 8.30
C TRP A 39 8.27 -2.58 7.93
N TYR A 40 9.18 -1.64 7.69
CA TYR A 40 8.85 -0.29 7.22
C TYR A 40 8.10 -0.31 5.89
N VAL A 41 8.54 -1.12 4.92
CA VAL A 41 7.84 -1.28 3.64
C VAL A 41 6.42 -1.82 3.83
N LYS A 42 6.24 -2.80 4.72
CA LYS A 42 4.92 -3.37 5.04
C LYS A 42 3.98 -2.29 5.60
N ILE A 43 4.46 -1.47 6.54
CA ILE A 43 3.66 -0.36 7.09
C ILE A 43 3.31 0.66 6.02
N LYS A 44 4.29 1.05 5.19
CA LYS A 44 4.05 2.02 4.12
C LYS A 44 2.97 1.53 3.15
N LEU A 45 2.96 0.24 2.81
CA LEU A 45 1.91 -0.36 1.99
C LEU A 45 0.55 -0.32 2.69
N TYR A 46 0.49 -0.63 3.98
CA TYR A 46 -0.76 -0.54 4.74
C TYR A 46 -1.32 0.89 4.77
N PHE A 47 -0.47 1.88 5.03
CA PHE A 47 -0.86 3.29 4.96
C PHE A 47 -1.35 3.70 3.57
N PHE A 48 -0.73 3.19 2.51
CA PHE A 48 -1.17 3.48 1.14
C PHE A 48 -2.58 2.96 0.86
N ILE A 49 -2.88 1.73 1.30
CA ILE A 49 -4.23 1.14 1.16
C ILE A 49 -5.26 1.93 1.96
N MET A 50 -4.93 2.30 3.20
CA MET A 50 -5.80 3.10 4.06
C MET A 50 -6.06 4.49 3.46
N SER A 51 -5.01 5.14 2.94
CA SER A 51 -5.13 6.45 2.26
C SER A 51 -6.02 6.35 1.01
N LEU A 52 -5.95 5.25 0.27
CA LEU A 52 -6.82 5.03 -0.89
C LEU A 52 -8.30 4.93 -0.49
N GLN A 53 -8.60 4.23 0.61
CA GLN A 53 -9.98 4.13 1.12
C GLN A 53 -10.50 5.50 1.57
N PHE A 54 -9.71 6.26 2.34
CA PHE A 54 -10.08 7.62 2.73
C PHE A 54 -10.29 8.56 1.53
N ALA A 55 -9.44 8.46 0.51
CA ALA A 55 -9.58 9.25 -0.71
C ALA A 55 -10.88 8.92 -1.46
N TYR A 56 -11.26 7.64 -1.49
CA TYR A 56 -12.51 7.19 -2.09
C TYR A 56 -13.73 7.74 -1.34
N ASP A 57 -13.77 7.59 -0.01
CA ASP A 57 -14.90 8.05 0.80
C ASP A 57 -15.06 9.57 0.70
N THR A 58 -13.94 10.31 0.71
CA THR A 58 -13.93 11.76 0.50
C THR A 58 -14.42 12.13 -0.90
N ALA A 59 -14.03 11.39 -1.94
CA ALA A 59 -14.49 11.63 -3.30
C ALA A 59 -16.00 11.41 -3.45
N VAL A 60 -16.55 10.34 -2.87
CA VAL A 60 -17.99 10.07 -2.84
C VAL A 60 -18.72 11.18 -2.09
N TYR A 61 -18.20 11.61 -0.96
CA TYR A 61 -18.76 12.72 -0.19
C TYR A 61 -18.82 14.02 -1.03
N LEU A 62 -17.71 14.40 -1.68
CA LEU A 62 -17.65 15.61 -2.51
C LEU A 62 -18.58 15.54 -3.73
N LEU A 63 -18.67 14.39 -4.40
CA LEU A 63 -19.56 14.22 -5.55
C LEU A 63 -21.04 14.29 -5.16
N ASN A 64 -21.39 13.78 -3.97
CA ASN A 64 -22.73 13.92 -3.43
C ASN A 64 -23.05 15.38 -3.06
N ASP A 65 -22.09 16.10 -2.47
CA ASP A 65 -22.26 17.51 -2.08
C ASP A 65 -22.48 18.43 -3.30
N ILE A 66 -21.82 18.13 -4.43
CA ILE A 66 -21.99 18.86 -5.70
C ILE A 66 -23.31 18.47 -6.41
N GLY A 67 -24.05 17.47 -5.90
CA GLY A 67 -25.30 17.00 -6.52
C GLY A 67 -25.09 16.24 -7.83
N PHE A 68 -23.94 15.57 -7.98
CA PHE A 68 -23.58 14.89 -9.24
C PHE A 68 -24.60 13.80 -9.64
N ASN A 69 -25.15 13.08 -8.67
CA ASN A 69 -26.18 12.06 -8.91
C ASN A 69 -27.50 12.66 -9.43
N ASP A 70 -27.85 13.85 -8.97
CA ASP A 70 -29.05 14.58 -9.43
C ASP A 70 -28.84 15.13 -10.84
N LEU A 71 -27.63 15.58 -11.16
CA LEU A 71 -27.22 15.99 -12.52
C LEU A 71 -27.30 14.83 -13.53
N ILE A 72 -26.80 13.65 -13.17
CA ILE A 72 -26.92 12.47 -14.03
C ILE A 72 -28.40 12.11 -14.22
N SER A 73 -29.16 12.04 -13.12
CA SER A 73 -30.55 11.61 -13.17
C SER A 73 -31.43 12.58 -13.99
N SER A 74 -31.24 13.89 -13.85
CA SER A 74 -31.95 14.91 -14.63
C SER A 74 -31.56 14.86 -16.12
N THR A 75 -30.29 14.66 -16.44
CA THR A 75 -29.80 14.55 -17.82
C THR A 75 -30.39 13.32 -18.52
N PHE A 76 -30.41 12.17 -17.85
CA PHE A 76 -30.98 10.95 -18.43
C PHE A 76 -32.52 10.98 -18.49
N ASN A 77 -33.17 11.75 -17.62
CA ASN A 77 -34.62 11.96 -17.69
C ASN A 77 -35.04 12.95 -18.76
N ALA A 78 -34.13 13.84 -19.19
CA ALA A 78 -34.35 14.74 -20.34
C ALA A 78 -34.25 14.01 -21.69
N LEU A 79 -33.75 12.77 -21.72
CA LEU A 79 -33.67 11.97 -22.95
C LEU A 79 -35.05 11.47 -23.40
N PRO A 80 -35.28 11.37 -24.72
CA PRO A 80 -36.44 10.67 -25.27
C PRO A 80 -36.58 9.25 -24.70
N SER A 81 -37.82 8.80 -24.52
CA SER A 81 -38.18 7.55 -23.85
C SER A 81 -37.45 6.31 -24.40
N GLU A 82 -37.28 6.23 -25.72
CA GLU A 82 -36.58 5.11 -26.36
C GLU A 82 -35.07 5.11 -26.03
N LEU A 83 -34.41 6.27 -26.15
CA LEU A 83 -32.98 6.39 -25.82
C LEU A 83 -32.70 6.15 -24.35
N ARG A 84 -33.60 6.63 -23.47
CA ARG A 84 -33.52 6.41 -22.03
C ARG A 84 -33.62 4.91 -21.71
N TYR A 85 -34.55 4.19 -22.32
CA TYR A 85 -34.69 2.74 -22.13
C TYR A 85 -33.40 1.98 -22.46
N TYR A 86 -32.82 2.24 -23.63
CA TYR A 86 -31.54 1.62 -24.01
C TYR A 86 -30.40 2.03 -23.08
N ALA A 87 -30.33 3.31 -22.68
CA ALA A 87 -29.30 3.78 -21.76
C ALA A 87 -29.33 3.07 -20.39
N PHE A 88 -30.52 2.81 -19.86
CA PHE A 88 -30.67 2.03 -18.62
C PHE A 88 -30.38 0.55 -18.82
N LEU A 89 -30.77 -0.03 -19.97
CA LEU A 89 -30.45 -1.42 -20.33
C LEU A 89 -28.92 -1.65 -20.35
N PHE A 90 -28.18 -0.73 -20.95
CA PHE A 90 -26.71 -0.77 -21.03
C PHE A 90 -26.00 -0.27 -19.76
N ARG A 91 -26.75 0.15 -18.72
CA ARG A 91 -26.22 0.70 -17.46
C ARG A 91 -25.27 1.88 -17.66
N ILE A 92 -25.50 2.69 -18.70
CA ILE A 92 -24.67 3.86 -19.02
C ILE A 92 -24.60 4.86 -17.84
N PRO A 93 -25.71 5.20 -17.15
CA PRO A 93 -25.65 6.13 -16.02
C PRO A 93 -24.74 5.62 -14.90
N GLN A 94 -24.82 4.33 -14.57
CA GLN A 94 -24.02 3.70 -13.52
C GLN A 94 -22.53 3.66 -13.90
N ALA A 95 -22.23 3.37 -15.17
CA ALA A 95 -20.86 3.38 -15.67
C ALA A 95 -20.24 4.78 -15.53
N ILE A 96 -20.95 5.83 -15.93
CA ILE A 96 -20.49 7.21 -15.80
C ILE A 96 -20.24 7.55 -14.33
N SER A 97 -21.16 7.23 -13.42
CA SER A 97 -20.97 7.45 -11.98
C SER A 97 -19.71 6.78 -11.44
N ILE A 98 -19.42 5.53 -11.84
CA ILE A 98 -18.21 4.82 -11.41
C ILE A 98 -16.95 5.50 -11.95
N TYR A 99 -16.93 5.91 -13.22
CA TYR A 99 -15.78 6.61 -13.80
C TYR A 99 -15.48 7.93 -13.09
N PHE A 100 -16.52 8.72 -12.78
CA PHE A 100 -16.37 9.97 -12.05
C PHE A 100 -15.94 9.75 -10.59
N ASN A 101 -16.46 8.74 -9.90
CA ASN A 101 -15.98 8.35 -8.58
C ASN A 101 -14.49 8.01 -8.61
N CYS A 102 -14.03 7.24 -9.59
CA CYS A 102 -12.61 6.90 -9.75
C CYS A 102 -11.74 8.13 -10.06
N LEU A 103 -12.22 9.02 -10.92
CA LEU A 103 -11.51 10.27 -11.27
C LEU A 103 -11.40 11.21 -10.07
N ALA A 104 -12.51 11.39 -9.34
CA ALA A 104 -12.53 12.18 -8.11
C ALA A 104 -11.64 11.55 -7.03
N THR A 105 -11.64 10.23 -6.89
CA THR A 105 -10.73 9.52 -5.97
C THR A 105 -9.27 9.76 -6.35
N ALA A 106 -8.92 9.67 -7.63
CA ALA A 106 -7.56 9.95 -8.10
C ALA A 106 -7.16 11.42 -7.88
N PHE A 107 -8.09 12.36 -8.05
CA PHE A 107 -7.89 13.77 -7.75
C PHE A 107 -7.64 14.00 -6.26
N VAL A 108 -8.51 13.48 -5.39
CA VAL A 108 -8.34 13.57 -3.92
C VAL A 108 -7.04 12.93 -3.51
N LEU A 109 -6.70 11.74 -4.02
CA LEU A 109 -5.45 11.07 -3.68
C LEU A 109 -4.21 11.88 -4.10
N ARG A 110 -4.28 12.59 -5.23
CA ARG A 110 -3.20 13.51 -5.65
C ARG A 110 -3.10 14.73 -4.75
N MET A 111 -4.22 15.25 -4.26
CA MET A 111 -4.27 16.40 -3.35
C MET A 111 -3.86 16.04 -1.92
N THR A 112 -4.16 14.82 -1.48
CA THR A 112 -3.87 14.32 -0.11
C THR A 112 -2.48 13.67 -0.01
N ARG A 113 -1.80 13.38 -1.13
CA ARG A 113 -0.37 13.03 -1.11
C ARG A 113 0.44 14.23 -0.61
N LEU A 114 0.71 14.24 0.70
CA LEU A 114 1.83 14.95 1.32
C LEU A 114 3.17 14.33 0.90
#